data_AF-A0A3N1B1V0-F1
#
_entry.id   AF-A0A3N1B1V0-F1
#
_cell.length_a   1.000
_cell.length_b   1.000
_cell.length_c   1.000
_cell.angle_alpha   90.00
_cell.angle_beta   90.00
_cell.angle_gamma   90.00
#
_symmetry.space_group_name_H-M   'P 1'
#
loop_
_entity.id
_entity.type
_entity.pdbx_description
1 polymer ?
#
loop_
_entity_poly.entity_id
_entity_poly.type
_entity_poly.pdbx_seq_one_letter_code
_entity_poly.pdbx_strand_id
1 'polypeptide(L)' 'MADLEAAVRKLRTAQAAVPRAEERAARLVAEAREKVDRARADLAAAIRAADRDGVRQVDIVAATGYSRERVRQIIRDGET' A
#
# COMPACT_ATOMS: atom_id res chain seq x y z
N MET A 1 3.38 14.66 48.72
CA MET A 1 2.13 14.59 47.93
C MET A 1 2.22 15.36 46.62
N ALA A 2 2.80 16.56 46.59
CA ALA A 2 2.96 17.36 45.35
C ALA A 2 3.68 16.62 44.20
N ASP A 3 4.73 15.85 44.51
CA ASP A 3 5.49 15.09 43.49
C ASP A 3 4.66 13.96 42.86
N LEU A 4 3.82 13.29 43.66
CA LEU A 4 2.93 12.24 43.17
C LEU A 4 1.87 12.83 42.22
N GLU A 5 1.26 13.95 42.59
CA GLU A 5 0.28 14.61 41.73
C GLU A 5 0.91 15.10 40.41
N ALA A 6 2.13 15.63 40.45
CA ALA A 6 2.86 16.02 39.25
C ALA A 6 3.14 14.81 38.33
N ALA A 7 3.55 13.68 38.90
CA ALA A 7 3.77 12.44 38.17
C ALA A 7 2.48 11.92 37.52
N VAL A 8 1.36 11.94 38.26
CA VAL A 8 0.04 11.54 37.73
C VAL A 8 -0.42 12.46 36.60
N ARG A 9 -0.26 13.78 36.74
CA ARG A 9 -0.56 14.73 35.66
C ARG A 9 0.28 14.45 34.42
N LYS A 10 1.58 14.23 34.58
CA LYS A 10 2.49 13.88 33.48
C LYS A 10 2.06 12.60 32.76
N LEU A 11 1.73 11.55 33.51
CA LEU A 11 1.24 10.29 32.94
C LEU A 11 -0.06 10.49 32.15
N ARG A 12 -1.04 11.20 32.73
CA ARG A 12 -2.32 11.48 32.05
C ARG A 12 -2.14 12.27 30.76
N THR A 13 -1.28 13.29 30.77
CA THR A 13 -0.95 14.04 29.56
C THR A 13 -0.30 13.16 28.50
N ALA A 14 0.63 12.29 28.88
CA ALA A 14 1.25 11.35 27.96
C ALA A 14 0.23 10.36 27.37
N GLN A 15 -0.64 9.79 28.20
CA GLN A 15 -1.70 8.87 27.76
C GLN A 15 -2.70 9.56 26.84
N ALA A 16 -3.07 10.81 27.12
CA ALA A 16 -3.98 11.58 26.28
C ALA A 16 -3.39 11.92 24.88
N ALA A 17 -2.07 11.86 24.72
CA ALA A 17 -1.42 12.06 23.43
C ALA A 17 -1.45 10.81 22.53
N VAL A 18 -1.60 9.61 23.12
CA VAL A 18 -1.54 8.33 22.40
C VAL A 18 -2.62 8.21 21.30
N PRO A 19 -3.91 8.48 21.55
CA PRO A 19 -4.94 8.31 20.51
C PRO A 19 -4.67 9.15 19.26
N ARG A 20 -4.18 10.39 19.44
CA ARG A 20 -3.83 11.27 18.31
C ARG A 20 -2.65 10.73 17.49
N ALA A 21 -1.66 10.13 18.17
CA ALA A 21 -0.53 9.50 17.50
C ALA A 21 -0.99 8.26 16.71
N GLU A 22 -1.87 7.44 17.29
CA GLU A 22 -2.46 6.27 16.63
C GLU A 22 -3.30 6.66 15.41
N GLU A 23 -4.16 7.67 15.51
CA GLU A 23 -4.93 8.20 14.39
C GLU A 23 -4.02 8.68 13.25
N ARG A 24 -2.94 9.39 13.58
CA ARG A 24 -1.97 9.84 12.58
C ARG A 24 -1.26 8.66 11.91
N ALA A 25 -0.84 7.66 12.69
CA ALA A 25 -0.21 6.46 12.14
C ALA A 25 -1.17 5.69 11.22
N ALA A 26 -2.44 5.56 11.62
CA ALA A 26 -3.47 4.90 10.81
C ALA A 26 -3.66 5.60 9.46
N ARG A 27 -3.70 6.94 9.43
CA ARG A 27 -3.78 7.72 8.19
C ARG A 27 -2.56 7.51 7.30
N LEU A 28 -1.36 7.57 7.85
CA LEU A 28 -0.12 7.34 7.08
C LEU A 28 -0.08 5.94 6.46
N VAL A 29 -0.51 4.91 7.20
CA VAL A 29 -0.59 3.54 6.68
C VAL A 29 -1.66 3.43 5.59
N ALA A 30 -2.83 4.05 5.77
CA ALA A 30 -3.89 4.06 4.77
C ALA A 30 -3.42 4.73 3.45
N GLU A 31 -2.80 5.91 3.54
CA GLU A 31 -2.23 6.61 2.39
C GLU A 31 -1.14 5.79 1.69
N ALA A 32 -0.28 5.12 2.45
CA ALA A 32 0.76 4.25 1.88
C ALA A 32 0.16 3.05 1.15
N ARG A 33 -0.89 2.43 1.70
CA ARG A 33 -1.62 1.33 1.05
C ARG A 33 -2.28 1.79 -0.25
N GLU A 34 -2.94 2.94 -0.23
CA GLU A 34 -3.57 3.52 -1.42
C GLU A 34 -2.54 3.80 -2.54
N LYS A 35 -1.34 4.27 -2.18
CA LYS A 35 -0.25 4.45 -3.16
C LYS A 35 0.21 3.12 -3.77
N VAL A 36 0.30 2.06 -2.96
CA VAL A 36 0.63 0.71 -3.45
C VAL A 36 -0.46 0.19 -4.38
N ASP A 37 -1.73 0.38 -4.03
CA ASP A 37 -2.84 -0.10 -4.86
C ASP A 37 -2.93 0.65 -6.19
N ARG A 38 -2.69 1.97 -6.19
CA ARG A 38 -2.53 2.75 -7.44
C ARG A 38 -1.37 2.24 -8.29
N ALA A 39 -0.19 2.06 -7.70
CA ALA A 39 0.97 1.55 -8.44
C ALA A 39 0.73 0.15 -9.03
N ARG A 40 -0.03 -0.71 -8.33
CA ARG A 40 -0.45 -2.02 -8.85
C ARG A 40 -1.42 -1.89 -10.03
N ALA A 41 -2.36 -0.95 -9.96
CA ALA A 41 -3.28 -0.68 -11.06
C ALA A 41 -2.54 -0.14 -12.29
N ASP A 42 -1.60 0.79 -12.09
CA ASP A 42 -0.76 1.35 -13.15
C ASP A 42 0.11 0.25 -13.81
N LEU A 43 0.72 -0.63 -13.01
CA LEU A 43 1.47 -1.76 -13.52
C LEU A 43 0.58 -2.73 -14.32
N ALA A 44 -0.63 -3.02 -13.84
CA ALA A 44 -1.57 -3.86 -14.57
C ALA A 44 -1.96 -3.24 -15.93
N ALA A 45 -2.18 -1.93 -15.98
CA ALA A 45 -2.44 -1.21 -17.22
C ALA A 45 -1.24 -1.28 -18.18
N ALA A 46 -0.02 -1.11 -17.67
CA ALA A 46 1.20 -1.24 -18.47
C ALA A 46 1.41 -2.65 -19.03
N ILE A 47 1.13 -3.69 -18.23
CA ILE A 47 1.17 -5.09 -18.68
C ILE A 47 0.21 -5.32 -19.86
N ARG A 48 -1.03 -4.82 -19.75
CA ARG A 48 -2.03 -4.93 -20.83
C ARG A 48 -1.66 -4.14 -22.07
N ALA A 49 -1.02 -2.98 -21.92
CA ALA A 49 -0.53 -2.21 -23.05
C ALA A 49 0.58 -2.99 -23.78
N ALA A 50 1.56 -3.52 -23.05
CA ALA A 50 2.64 -4.33 -23.63
C ALA A 50 2.12 -5.55 -24.39
N ASP A 51 1.12 -6.26 -23.84
CA ASP A 51 0.49 -7.40 -24.52
C ASP A 51 -0.21 -6.98 -25.82
N ARG A 52 -0.99 -5.89 -25.81
CA ARG A 52 -1.63 -5.31 -27.03
C ARG A 52 -0.62 -4.84 -28.07
N ASP A 53 0.54 -4.37 -27.62
CA ASP A 53 1.65 -3.96 -28.50
C ASP A 53 2.45 -5.16 -29.05
N GLY A 54 2.06 -6.39 -28.69
CA GLY A 54 2.65 -7.62 -29.20
C GLY A 54 3.93 -8.06 -28.48
N VAL A 55 4.24 -7.49 -27.31
CA VAL A 55 5.37 -7.94 -26.48
C VAL A 55 5.10 -9.38 -26.05
N ARG A 56 6.07 -10.27 -26.22
CA ARG A 56 5.87 -11.68 -25.86
C ARG A 56 5.65 -11.80 -24.36
N GLN A 57 4.68 -12.61 -23.96
CA GLN A 57 4.34 -12.86 -22.56
C GLN A 57 5.53 -13.30 -21.69
N VAL A 58 6.50 -14.06 -22.24
CA VAL A 58 7.71 -14.46 -21.50
C VAL A 58 8.61 -13.28 -21.16
N ASP A 59 8.63 -12.25 -22.01
CA ASP A 59 9.44 -11.05 -21.81
C ASP A 59 8.74 -10.13 -20.77
N ILE A 60 7.39 -10.08 -20.78
CA ILE A 60 6.59 -9.43 -19.72
C ILE A 60 6.81 -10.10 -18.36
N VAL A 61 6.82 -11.43 -18.31
CA VAL A 61 7.13 -12.21 -17.10
C VAL A 61 8.53 -11.86 -16.58
N ALA A 62 9.53 -11.82 -17.46
CA ALA A 62 10.89 -11.48 -17.08
C ALA A 62 11.01 -10.04 -16.55
N ALA A 63 10.33 -9.08 -17.17
CA ALA A 63 10.37 -7.67 -16.76
C ALA A 63 9.65 -7.39 -15.42
N THR A 64 8.57 -8.12 -15.14
CA THR A 64 7.73 -7.88 -13.95
C THR A 64 8.07 -8.76 -12.76
N GLY A 65 8.74 -9.90 -13.00
CA GLY A 65 8.98 -10.93 -11.98
C GLY A 65 7.72 -11.70 -11.55
N TYR A 66 6.57 -11.44 -12.18
CA TYR A 66 5.33 -12.16 -11.89
C TYR A 66 5.34 -13.54 -12.52
N SER A 67 4.58 -14.46 -11.92
CA SER A 67 4.34 -15.76 -12.55
C SER A 67 3.60 -15.58 -13.88
N ARG A 68 3.82 -16.52 -14.81
CA ARG A 68 3.10 -16.53 -16.09
C ARG A 68 1.59 -16.53 -15.91
N GLU A 69 1.09 -17.26 -14.91
CA GLU A 69 -0.34 -17.28 -14.60
C GLU A 69 -0.85 -15.92 -14.12
N ARG A 70 -0.09 -15.21 -13.27
CA ARG A 70 -0.47 -13.88 -12.82
C ARG A 70 -0.53 -12.87 -13.98
N VAL A 71 0.44 -12.92 -14.90
CA VAL A 71 0.42 -12.09 -16.12
C VAL A 71 -0.81 -12.40 -16.97
N ARG A 72 -1.15 -13.68 -17.18
CA ARG A 72 -2.36 -14.09 -17.92
C ARG A 72 -3.65 -13.60 -17.28
N GLN A 73 -3.76 -13.63 -15.95
CA GLN A 73 -4.92 -13.11 -15.25
C GLN A 73 -5.06 -11.60 -15.47
N ILE A 74 -3.98 -10.85 -15.26
CA ILE A 74 -3.99 -9.38 -15.43
C ILE A 74 -4.43 -8.99 -16.84
N ILE A 75 -3.95 -9.69 -17.87
CA ILE A 75 -4.33 -9.44 -19.27
C ILE A 75 -5.84 -9.67 -19.44
N ARG A 76 -6.35 -10.85 -19.06
CA ARG A 76 -7.77 -11.22 -19.19
C ARG A 76 -8.72 -10.32 -18.40
N ASP A 77 -8.34 -9.91 -17.18
CA ASP A 77 -9.16 -9.07 -16.30
C ASP A 77 -9.44 -7.67 -16.91
N GLY A 78 -8.76 -7.27 -17.98
CA GLY A 78 -8.98 -6.01 -18.69
C GLY A 78 -9.82 -6.11 -19.96
N GLU A 79 -10.27 -7.32 -20.34
CA GLU A 79 -11.01 -7.59 -21.58
C GLU A 79 -12.53 -7.68 -21.38
N THR A 80 -13.01 -7.63 -20.13
CA THR A 80 -14.43 -7.52 -19.72
C THR A 80 -14.81 -6.09 -19.39
#